data_AF-A0A813K5E8-F1
#
_entry.id   AF-A0A813K5E8-F1
#
_cell.length_a   1.000
_cell.length_b   1.000
_cell.length_c   1.000
_cell.angle_alpha   90.00
_cell.angle_beta   90.00
_cell.angle_gamma   90.00
#
_symmetry.space_group_name_H-M   'P 1'
#
loop_
_entity.id
_entity.type
_entity.pdbx_description
1 polymer ?
#
loop_
_entity_poly.entity_id
_entity_poly.type
_entity_poly.pdbx_seq_one_letter_code
_entity_poly.pdbx_strand_id
1 'polypeptide(L)'
;MPEYHPGTDIEIPDAVPTSGFRCAISNTKRYMRHNAVEVKEVCEAAYTGDYALLQEMLSCGDARNLFNGDLNAHVNNITALHMAAMSGQTECVELLLKAKADPHIKESMHFGNDPEDGKTSLEYAKAAGYDDICEILENCETDQPYGWYVPSGDGNNAKMYTCWEWGKAPVKGYFSSRPGAAEANGFDPMKYGTGPLKDDDDEEEQKQTPLTATTRPAAAPVMKAPAAPVGPPPLPVGILFPGQGSQYVKMMSTVKDIPAVQEMLKKANEILGYDVLELCLNGPEAKLEETRYCQPAMFIAGLAGLEKLRQEREEAVTRFQFTAGLSLGEYTALCAAGVFTFEDGLKIVQLRGAAMQEAAAMSKQAMLSVAGLEKDKLASLCKDAAKSEGPKAVCQIANELFPKGFSCAGTEKTILALKDLAEANGALQAKVLKTSGGFHTSLMAPAQERLAKALDELLPNMQPPKHTVYMNVTAAPLAPGTDPKEIVALLKKQLTSPVLWEPSVQAMIKAGVTEYYEVGPMKQIKAMMKRINPKVWGTTTNVEV
;
A
#
# COMPACT_ATOMS: atom_id res chain seq x y z
N MET A 1 4.74 3.31 64.64
CA MET A 1 3.57 3.46 63.76
C MET A 1 2.43 3.94 64.66
N PRO A 2 1.83 5.12 64.43
CA PRO A 2 0.97 5.39 63.26
C PRO A 2 1.02 6.86 62.72
N GLU A 3 0.25 7.11 61.64
CA GLU A 3 -0.07 8.39 60.99
C GLU A 3 -1.00 9.30 61.84
N TYR A 4 -0.94 10.64 61.66
CA TYR A 4 -2.12 11.54 61.46
C TYR A 4 -1.76 13.05 61.21
N HIS A 5 -2.18 13.59 60.04
CA HIS A 5 -2.81 14.90 59.65
C HIS A 5 -2.78 16.19 60.52
N PRO A 6 -3.29 17.38 60.06
CA PRO A 6 -3.22 18.12 58.76
C PRO A 6 -3.09 19.68 58.88
N GLY A 7 -2.80 20.38 57.75
CA GLY A 7 -3.47 21.63 57.30
C GLY A 7 -3.08 23.02 57.86
N THR A 8 -2.67 23.96 56.99
CA THR A 8 -3.40 25.22 56.63
C THR A 8 -2.57 26.14 55.70
N ASP A 9 -3.21 26.61 54.61
CA ASP A 9 -2.78 27.67 53.67
C ASP A 9 -2.81 29.06 54.31
N ILE A 10 -1.95 30.02 53.88
CA ILE A 10 -2.26 31.44 53.53
C ILE A 10 -1.10 32.04 52.67
N GLU A 11 -1.50 32.87 51.69
CA GLU A 11 -0.79 33.56 50.59
C GLU A 11 0.27 34.63 50.94
N ILE A 12 1.07 34.97 49.91
CA ILE A 12 2.21 35.92 49.80
C ILE A 12 1.72 37.29 49.27
N PRO A 13 2.34 38.43 49.67
CA PRO A 13 3.03 39.33 48.71
C PRO A 13 4.28 39.99 49.36
N ASP A 14 5.29 40.59 48.71
CA ASP A 14 5.65 40.90 47.32
C ASP A 14 7.18 41.18 47.26
N ALA A 15 7.79 40.78 46.14
CA ALA A 15 9.02 41.23 45.44
C ALA A 15 10.07 42.18 46.11
N VAL A 16 11.35 41.78 46.30
CA VAL A 16 12.57 41.91 45.39
C VAL A 16 13.46 43.14 45.80
N PRO A 17 14.85 43.12 45.86
CA PRO A 17 15.79 42.68 44.80
C PRO A 17 17.17 42.03 45.15
N THR A 18 17.52 41.07 44.28
CA THR A 18 18.82 40.70 43.63
C THR A 18 20.20 40.87 44.30
N SER A 19 20.95 39.76 44.45
CA SER A 19 22.26 39.54 43.80
C SER A 19 22.81 38.11 44.02
N GLY A 20 23.44 37.52 42.98
CA GLY A 20 24.58 36.59 43.09
C GLY A 20 24.35 35.11 43.44
N PHE A 21 24.43 34.24 42.42
CA PHE A 21 24.91 32.84 42.45
C PHE A 21 24.51 31.93 43.62
N ARG A 22 23.44 31.13 43.43
CA ARG A 22 23.41 29.66 43.54
C ARG A 22 21.97 29.14 43.58
N CYS A 23 21.78 28.03 42.87
CA CYS A 23 20.79 26.97 43.12
C CYS A 23 19.32 27.23 42.74
N ALA A 24 18.85 26.44 41.77
CA ALA A 24 17.63 25.62 41.79
C ALA A 24 17.21 25.38 40.33
N ILE A 25 17.48 24.23 39.72
CA ILE A 25 16.64 23.02 39.84
C ILE A 25 15.25 23.35 40.41
N SER A 26 14.52 24.23 39.74
CA SER A 26 13.07 24.33 39.88
C SER A 26 12.50 25.13 38.73
N ASN A 27 12.46 24.52 37.54
CA ASN A 27 11.45 24.86 36.54
C ASN A 27 11.03 23.68 35.63
N THR A 28 11.46 22.46 35.95
CA THR A 28 11.04 21.21 35.28
C THR A 28 9.70 20.65 35.78
N LYS A 29 8.79 21.52 36.26
CA LYS A 29 7.40 21.14 36.57
C LYS A 29 6.41 22.24 36.14
N ARG A 30 6.38 22.60 34.85
CA ARG A 30 5.13 23.12 34.24
C ARG A 30 4.98 23.06 32.71
N TYR A 31 5.78 22.30 31.98
CA TYR A 31 5.57 21.88 30.59
C TYR A 31 6.43 20.59 30.48
N MET A 32 5.97 19.37 30.20
CA MET A 32 5.12 18.97 29.09
C MET A 32 4.31 17.71 29.44
N ARG A 33 3.14 17.60 28.78
CA ARG A 33 2.35 16.38 28.63
C ARG A 33 3.15 15.37 27.78
N HIS A 34 2.75 14.10 27.76
CA HIS A 34 3.28 13.02 26.88
C HIS A 34 3.88 13.53 25.55
N ASN A 35 5.21 13.63 25.44
CA ASN A 35 5.86 14.17 24.25
C ASN A 35 6.88 13.17 23.71
N ALA A 36 6.73 12.83 22.43
CA ALA A 36 7.78 12.20 21.65
C ALA A 36 8.94 13.20 21.47
N VAL A 37 10.19 12.72 21.49
CA VAL A 37 11.36 13.57 21.24
C VAL A 37 11.33 14.01 19.78
N GLU A 38 11.38 15.32 19.54
CA GLU A 38 11.38 15.90 18.19
C GLU A 38 12.80 15.89 17.58
N VAL A 39 12.90 15.84 16.23
CA VAL A 39 14.19 15.90 15.51
C VAL A 39 15.00 17.15 15.89
N LYS A 40 14.31 18.24 16.22
CA LYS A 40 14.94 19.49 16.66
C LYS A 40 15.71 19.32 17.97
N GLU A 41 15.19 18.55 18.93
CA GLU A 41 15.83 18.33 20.23
C GLU A 41 17.09 17.46 20.07
N VAL A 42 17.03 16.46 19.19
CA VAL A 42 18.19 15.64 18.81
C VAL A 42 19.27 16.47 18.12
N CYS A 43 18.87 17.38 17.22
CA CYS A 43 19.78 18.31 16.56
C CYS A 43 20.45 19.27 17.56
N GLU A 44 19.70 19.78 18.53
CA GLU A 44 20.24 20.67 19.58
C GLU A 44 21.23 19.94 20.49
N ALA A 45 20.91 18.71 20.92
CA ALA A 45 21.81 17.88 21.71
C ALA A 45 23.10 17.56 20.93
N ALA A 46 22.99 17.20 19.65
CA ALA A 46 24.12 16.96 18.76
C ALA A 46 25.00 18.20 18.54
N TYR A 47 24.40 19.39 18.41
CA TYR A 47 25.13 20.65 18.25
C TYR A 47 25.89 21.06 19.53
N THR A 48 25.23 20.92 20.68
CA THR A 48 25.77 21.32 22.00
C THR A 48 26.74 20.31 22.60
N GLY A 49 26.78 19.09 22.05
CA GLY A 49 27.63 18.01 22.56
C GLY A 49 27.07 17.32 23.80
N ASP A 50 25.75 17.40 24.06
CA ASP A 50 25.12 16.71 25.18
C ASP A 50 24.97 15.21 24.87
N TYR A 51 26.09 14.49 24.96
CA TYR A 51 26.15 13.07 24.66
C TYR A 51 25.19 12.25 25.52
N ALA A 52 25.02 12.60 26.80
CA ALA A 52 24.17 11.85 27.72
C ALA A 52 22.68 11.97 27.32
N LEU A 53 22.25 13.19 27.00
CA LEU A 53 20.90 13.43 26.51
C LEU A 53 20.67 12.78 25.14
N LEU A 54 21.63 12.92 24.23
CA LEU A 54 21.58 12.31 22.90
C LEU A 54 21.53 10.76 23.00
N GLN A 55 22.30 10.17 23.90
CA GLN A 55 22.29 8.74 24.17
C GLN A 55 20.96 8.29 24.78
N GLU A 56 20.39 9.06 25.71
CA GLU A 56 19.07 8.78 26.29
C GLU A 56 17.99 8.79 25.20
N MET A 57 17.97 9.83 24.37
CA MET A 57 17.02 10.00 23.25
C MET A 57 17.11 8.86 22.23
N LEU A 58 18.33 8.35 21.97
CA LEU A 58 18.61 7.30 20.98
C LEU A 58 18.62 5.87 21.57
N SER A 59 18.56 5.72 22.90
CA SER A 59 18.59 4.41 23.55
C SER A 59 17.21 3.73 23.55
N CYS A 60 17.14 2.53 22.97
CA CYS A 60 15.94 1.69 23.03
C CYS A 60 15.80 1.09 24.44
N GLY A 61 15.12 1.79 25.36
CA GLY A 61 14.99 1.24 26.71
C GLY A 61 14.17 1.98 27.78
N ASP A 62 13.23 2.87 27.48
CA ASP A 62 12.02 3.10 28.31
C ASP A 62 11.04 4.03 27.56
N ALA A 63 9.74 3.73 27.59
CA ALA A 63 8.73 4.24 26.65
C ALA A 63 8.30 5.72 26.84
N ARG A 64 9.16 6.60 27.36
CA ARG A 64 8.79 8.00 27.67
C ARG A 64 9.65 9.07 27.00
N ASN A 65 10.87 8.76 26.53
CA ASN A 65 11.82 9.71 25.92
C ASN A 65 12.39 9.23 24.57
N LEU A 66 11.68 8.37 23.84
CA LEU A 66 12.19 7.78 22.61
C LEU A 66 12.10 8.75 21.43
N PHE A 67 13.23 8.97 20.75
CA PHE A 67 13.25 9.59 19.44
C PHE A 67 12.50 8.70 18.43
N ASN A 68 11.42 9.24 17.85
CA ASN A 68 10.53 8.55 16.89
C ASN A 68 10.49 9.28 15.54
N GLY A 69 11.50 10.13 15.30
CA GLY A 69 11.67 10.91 14.07
C GLY A 69 12.70 10.30 13.13
N ASP A 70 12.83 10.88 11.94
CA ASP A 70 13.90 10.54 11.00
C ASP A 70 15.18 11.27 11.42
N LEU A 71 16.22 10.52 11.79
CA LEU A 71 17.53 11.06 12.20
C LEU A 71 18.23 11.83 11.06
N ASN A 72 17.80 11.56 9.83
CA ASN A 72 18.30 12.15 8.59
C ASN A 72 17.48 13.35 8.11
N ALA A 73 16.43 13.75 8.85
CA ALA A 73 15.65 14.94 8.50
C ALA A 73 16.45 16.23 8.75
N HIS A 74 16.29 17.20 7.85
CA HIS A 74 16.90 18.52 7.99
C HIS A 74 16.12 19.40 8.97
N VAL A 75 16.82 19.95 9.95
CA VAL A 75 16.35 21.04 10.82
C VAL A 75 17.18 22.27 10.49
N ASN A 76 16.53 23.34 10.02
CA ASN A 76 17.22 24.51 9.48
C ASN A 76 18.29 24.14 8.44
N ASN A 77 17.91 23.30 7.47
CA ASN A 77 18.73 22.89 6.33
C ASN A 77 19.87 21.90 6.60
N ILE A 78 20.10 21.50 7.85
CA ILE A 78 21.18 20.57 8.23
C ILE A 78 20.64 19.44 9.10
N THR A 79 21.28 18.27 9.10
CA THR A 79 20.88 17.13 9.95
C THR A 79 21.60 17.17 11.30
N ALA A 80 21.20 16.31 12.25
CA ALA A 80 21.90 16.16 13.52
C ALA A 80 23.38 15.79 13.34
N LEU A 81 23.70 14.96 12.32
CA LEU A 81 25.07 14.57 12.00
C LEU A 81 25.90 15.75 11.47
N HIS A 82 25.30 16.63 10.65
CA HIS A 82 25.94 17.88 10.24
C HIS A 82 26.24 18.77 11.44
N MET A 83 25.29 18.90 12.37
CA MET A 83 25.45 19.71 13.58
C MET A 83 26.56 19.18 14.50
N ALA A 84 26.64 17.86 14.69
CA ALA A 84 27.73 17.25 15.45
C ALA A 84 29.09 17.43 14.76
N ALA A 85 29.14 17.21 13.44
CA ALA A 85 30.38 17.32 12.67
C ALA A 85 30.90 18.76 12.56
N MET A 86 30.02 19.76 12.39
CA MET A 86 30.43 21.16 12.31
C MET A 86 30.84 21.76 13.66
N SER A 87 30.34 21.19 14.77
CA SER A 87 30.64 21.64 16.14
C SER A 87 31.77 20.86 16.80
N GLY A 88 32.39 19.91 16.10
CA GLY A 88 33.53 19.13 16.62
C GLY A 88 33.16 18.12 17.69
N GLN A 89 31.95 17.55 17.65
CA GLN A 89 31.43 16.64 18.68
C GLN A 89 31.65 15.17 18.29
N THR A 90 32.88 14.68 18.44
CA THR A 90 33.32 13.34 17.99
C THR A 90 32.47 12.20 18.54
N GLU A 91 32.21 12.19 19.85
CA GLU A 91 31.40 11.15 20.51
C GLU A 91 29.93 11.16 20.04
N CYS A 92 29.39 12.34 19.72
CA CYS A 92 28.04 12.48 19.17
C CYS A 92 27.98 11.99 17.71
N VAL A 93 29.02 12.24 16.91
CA VAL A 93 29.14 11.70 15.54
C VAL A 93 29.11 10.17 15.56
N GLU A 94 29.93 9.54 16.39
CA GLU A 94 29.95 8.07 16.50
C GLU A 94 28.60 7.49 16.94
N LEU A 95 27.97 8.13 17.93
CA LEU A 95 26.66 7.72 18.43
C LEU A 95 25.57 7.83 17.37
N LEU A 96 25.56 8.91 16.58
CA LEU A 96 24.62 9.12 15.48
C LEU A 96 24.84 8.11 14.35
N LEU A 97 26.09 7.82 13.98
CA LEU A 97 26.41 6.79 12.99
C LEU A 97 25.98 5.39 13.47
N LYS A 98 26.21 5.08 14.75
CA LYS A 98 25.73 3.83 15.37
C LYS A 98 24.20 3.74 15.37
N ALA A 99 23.51 4.88 15.47
CA ALA A 99 22.06 5.02 15.32
C ALA A 99 21.60 5.09 13.85
N LYS A 100 22.50 4.83 12.89
CA LYS A 100 22.25 4.80 11.43
C LYS A 100 21.93 6.16 10.78
N ALA A 101 22.51 7.25 11.29
CA ALA A 101 22.56 8.51 10.55
C ALA A 101 23.39 8.32 9.26
N ASP A 102 22.94 8.91 8.15
CA ASP A 102 23.60 8.82 6.85
C ASP A 102 24.62 9.96 6.69
N PRO A 103 25.94 9.67 6.62
CA PRO A 103 26.99 10.68 6.49
C PRO A 103 27.06 11.34 5.10
N HIS A 104 26.30 10.84 4.12
CA HIS A 104 26.36 11.26 2.72
C HIS A 104 25.24 12.22 2.34
N ILE A 105 24.31 12.46 3.26
CA ILE A 105 23.33 13.52 3.11
C ILE A 105 24.07 14.86 3.03
N LYS A 106 23.66 15.66 2.04
CA LYS A 106 24.07 17.06 1.92
C LYS A 106 23.09 17.95 2.64
N GLU A 107 23.56 19.08 3.16
CA GLU A 107 22.68 20.15 3.60
C GLU A 107 21.76 20.66 2.46
N SER A 108 20.57 21.15 2.83
CA SER A 108 19.55 21.61 1.89
C SER A 108 19.48 23.15 1.85
N MET A 109 20.10 23.82 0.89
CA MET A 109 20.16 25.31 0.90
C MET A 109 18.78 25.97 0.73
N HIS A 110 18.53 27.07 1.47
CA HIS A 110 17.39 27.96 1.23
C HIS A 110 17.79 29.08 0.26
N PHE A 111 16.95 29.33 -0.75
CA PHE A 111 17.04 30.40 -1.75
C PHE A 111 18.06 30.21 -2.89
N GLY A 112 17.66 29.47 -3.92
CA GLY A 112 18.03 29.78 -5.31
C GLY A 112 19.38 29.26 -5.85
N ASN A 113 20.08 28.37 -5.14
CA ASN A 113 21.27 27.68 -5.64
C ASN A 113 21.02 26.17 -5.83
N ASP A 114 21.85 25.53 -6.65
CA ASP A 114 21.79 24.11 -7.02
C ASP A 114 22.03 23.21 -5.77
N PRO A 115 21.15 22.24 -5.42
CA PRO A 115 21.33 21.30 -4.31
C PRO A 115 22.51 20.35 -4.50
N GLU A 116 23.13 20.28 -5.68
CA GLU A 116 24.39 19.59 -5.89
C GLU A 116 25.56 20.26 -5.11
N ASP A 117 25.45 21.55 -4.74
CA ASP A 117 26.49 22.33 -4.06
C ASP A 117 26.48 22.23 -2.52
N GLY A 118 25.54 21.50 -1.94
CA GLY A 118 25.44 21.32 -0.48
C GLY A 118 26.63 20.53 0.09
N LYS A 119 27.07 20.93 1.29
CA LYS A 119 28.10 20.23 2.06
C LYS A 119 27.53 19.04 2.83
N THR A 120 28.25 17.92 2.79
CA THR A 120 28.08 16.76 3.65
C THR A 120 28.67 16.99 5.05
N SER A 121 28.35 16.11 6.00
CA SER A 121 28.95 16.16 7.34
C SER A 121 30.48 16.05 7.30
N LEU A 122 31.03 15.29 6.34
CA LEU A 122 32.48 15.18 6.11
C LEU A 122 33.09 16.50 5.62
N GLU A 123 32.42 17.18 4.69
CA GLU A 123 32.89 18.48 4.17
C GLU A 123 32.82 19.57 5.24
N TYR A 124 31.85 19.49 6.16
CA TYR A 124 31.80 20.34 7.34
C TYR A 124 32.96 20.08 8.31
N ALA A 125 33.26 18.81 8.61
CA ALA A 125 34.39 18.44 9.45
C ALA A 125 35.73 18.88 8.85
N LYS A 126 35.92 18.68 7.52
CA LYS A 126 37.11 19.13 6.79
C LYS A 126 37.28 20.64 6.80
N ALA A 127 36.18 21.38 6.59
CA ALA A 127 36.22 22.85 6.60
C ALA A 127 36.53 23.42 7.99
N ALA A 128 36.13 22.73 9.05
CA ALA A 128 36.38 23.13 10.43
C ALA A 128 37.71 22.60 11.01
N GLY A 129 38.37 21.65 10.34
CA GLY A 129 39.67 21.09 10.74
C GLY A 129 39.58 20.00 11.82
N TYR A 130 38.50 19.22 11.83
CA TYR A 130 38.30 18.10 12.76
C TYR A 130 38.76 16.77 12.11
N ASP A 131 40.06 16.50 12.17
CA ASP A 131 40.70 15.35 11.51
C ASP A 131 40.18 14.00 12.03
N ASP A 132 39.85 13.92 13.32
CA ASP A 132 39.28 12.73 13.98
C ASP A 132 37.87 12.41 13.47
N ILE A 133 37.02 13.42 13.31
CA ILE A 133 35.68 13.28 12.73
C ILE A 133 35.77 12.92 11.24
N CYS A 134 36.76 13.47 10.52
CA CYS A 134 36.99 13.10 9.12
C CYS A 134 37.33 11.62 8.97
N GLU A 135 38.22 11.10 9.83
CA GLU A 135 38.59 9.67 9.82
C GLU A 135 37.38 8.77 10.11
N ILE A 136 36.53 9.14 11.08
CA ILE A 136 35.32 8.39 11.41
C ILE A 136 34.34 8.36 10.24
N LEU A 137 34.11 9.50 9.58
CA LEU A 137 33.16 9.62 8.48
C LEU A 137 33.67 8.97 7.18
N GLU A 138 34.99 8.97 6.94
CA GLU A 138 35.60 8.32 5.78
C GLU A 138 35.62 6.79 5.89
N ASN A 139 35.74 6.26 7.12
CA ASN A 139 35.78 4.82 7.39
C ASN A 139 34.39 4.19 7.67
N CYS A 140 33.32 4.98 7.57
CA CYS A 140 31.96 4.48 7.77
C CYS A 140 31.48 3.70 6.54
N GLU A 141 31.54 2.36 6.59
CA GLU A 141 30.93 1.51 5.56
C GLU A 141 29.39 1.53 5.69
N THR A 142 28.70 2.24 4.80
CA THR A 142 27.24 2.14 4.68
C THR A 142 26.88 1.08 3.63
N ASP A 143 26.16 0.03 4.04
CA ASP A 143 25.69 -1.08 3.20
C ASP A 143 24.56 -0.68 2.19
N GLN A 144 24.63 0.52 1.59
CA GLN A 144 23.63 1.07 0.64
C GLN A 144 24.33 1.82 -0.53
N PRO A 145 23.92 1.65 -1.80
CA PRO A 145 24.45 2.45 -2.91
C PRO A 145 23.82 3.85 -2.97
N TYR A 146 24.67 4.85 -3.18
CA TYR A 146 24.43 6.30 -3.22
C TYR A 146 23.53 6.76 -4.40
N GLY A 147 22.68 7.75 -4.17
CA GLY A 147 21.96 8.50 -5.20
C GLY A 147 21.99 10.01 -4.93
N TRP A 148 22.41 10.80 -5.92
CA TRP A 148 22.49 12.26 -5.86
C TRP A 148 21.13 12.94 -6.12
N TYR A 149 20.96 14.16 -5.61
CA TYR A 149 19.71 14.93 -5.55
C TYR A 149 19.79 16.15 -6.49
N VAL A 150 18.90 16.27 -7.49
CA VAL A 150 18.82 17.41 -8.43
C VAL A 150 17.50 18.16 -8.18
N PRO A 151 17.44 19.51 -8.14
CA PRO A 151 16.20 20.22 -7.81
C PRO A 151 15.32 20.34 -9.07
N SER A 152 14.01 20.15 -8.93
CA SER A 152 13.06 20.71 -9.88
C SER A 152 12.79 22.17 -9.51
N GLY A 153 12.85 23.07 -10.50
CA GLY A 153 12.66 24.54 -10.37
C GLY A 153 11.24 24.99 -10.03
N ASP A 154 10.50 24.19 -9.27
CA ASP A 154 9.10 24.36 -8.96
C ASP A 154 8.85 23.68 -7.62
N GLY A 155 8.72 24.52 -6.58
CA GLY A 155 8.82 24.18 -5.16
C GLY A 155 7.73 23.28 -4.59
N ASN A 156 7.58 22.06 -5.10
CA ASN A 156 7.03 20.92 -4.37
C ASN A 156 7.28 19.60 -5.13
N ASN A 157 8.00 18.68 -4.47
CA ASN A 157 8.36 17.29 -4.85
C ASN A 157 9.63 17.09 -5.69
N ALA A 158 10.74 16.69 -5.03
CA ALA A 158 11.90 16.10 -5.69
C ALA A 158 11.74 14.58 -5.92
N LYS A 159 12.30 14.06 -7.02
CA LYS A 159 12.34 12.63 -7.40
C LYS A 159 13.80 12.18 -7.63
N MET A 160 14.14 10.95 -7.22
CA MET A 160 15.42 10.26 -7.48
C MET A 160 15.53 9.66 -8.90
N TYR A 161 16.72 9.75 -9.51
CA TYR A 161 17.20 8.90 -10.63
C TYR A 161 18.68 8.50 -10.40
N THR A 162 19.15 7.37 -10.95
CA THR A 162 20.54 6.88 -10.86
C THR A 162 21.20 6.79 -12.25
N CYS A 163 22.52 7.02 -12.35
CA CYS A 163 23.31 6.99 -13.58
C CYS A 163 24.34 5.83 -13.56
N TRP A 164 24.25 4.92 -14.53
CA TRP A 164 25.40 4.31 -15.18
C TRP A 164 25.30 4.65 -16.67
N GLU A 165 26.46 4.89 -17.28
CA GLU A 165 26.71 5.17 -18.71
C GLU A 165 26.74 6.64 -19.17
N TRP A 166 27.74 7.40 -18.70
CA TRP A 166 28.41 8.38 -19.55
C TRP A 166 29.92 8.14 -19.53
N GLY A 167 30.43 7.48 -20.56
CA GLY A 167 31.86 7.26 -20.70
C GLY A 167 32.26 6.21 -21.73
N LYS A 168 32.05 6.48 -23.02
CA LYS A 168 32.98 6.16 -24.13
C LYS A 168 32.48 6.64 -25.51
N ALA A 169 33.19 7.66 -26.04
CA ALA A 169 33.40 8.02 -27.46
C ALA A 169 32.28 8.80 -28.23
N PRO A 170 32.60 9.50 -29.34
CA PRO A 170 32.92 10.93 -29.32
C PRO A 170 31.96 11.82 -30.15
N VAL A 171 32.01 13.12 -29.86
CA VAL A 171 31.33 14.20 -30.59
C VAL A 171 31.83 14.32 -32.04
N LYS A 172 30.92 14.12 -33.01
CA LYS A 172 30.86 14.75 -34.34
C LYS A 172 29.35 14.98 -34.58
N GLY A 173 28.79 16.18 -34.53
CA GLY A 173 29.14 17.36 -35.31
C GLY A 173 28.51 17.24 -36.69
N TYR A 174 27.27 17.72 -36.88
CA TYR A 174 26.78 18.31 -38.14
C TYR A 174 25.49 19.12 -37.90
N PHE A 175 25.62 20.43 -38.11
CA PHE A 175 24.56 21.37 -38.45
C PHE A 175 24.15 21.18 -39.92
N SER A 176 22.85 21.20 -40.24
CA SER A 176 22.24 21.78 -41.47
C SER A 176 20.71 21.63 -41.40
N SER A 177 19.91 22.67 -41.09
CA SER A 177 19.31 23.65 -42.01
C SER A 177 18.38 23.08 -43.11
N ARG A 178 17.05 23.03 -42.82
CA ARG A 178 15.81 23.39 -43.60
C ARG A 178 15.67 23.00 -45.12
N PRO A 179 14.50 23.16 -45.78
CA PRO A 179 13.07 22.92 -45.43
C PRO A 179 12.22 22.27 -46.59
N GLY A 180 10.95 21.90 -46.35
CA GLY A 180 9.84 22.15 -47.31
C GLY A 180 9.12 20.99 -48.04
N ALA A 181 7.80 21.21 -48.23
CA ALA A 181 6.80 20.63 -49.16
C ALA A 181 6.36 19.15 -48.96
N ALA A 182 5.09 18.77 -48.79
CA ALA A 182 3.82 19.04 -49.50
C ALA A 182 3.67 18.32 -50.86
N GLU A 183 2.50 17.67 -51.02
CA GLU A 183 1.93 16.98 -52.22
C GLU A 183 2.46 15.56 -52.52
N ALA A 184 1.70 14.55 -52.95
CA ALA A 184 0.26 14.37 -53.19
C ALA A 184 -0.06 12.85 -53.39
N ASN A 185 -1.32 12.51 -53.14
CA ASN A 185 -2.17 11.50 -53.80
C ASN A 185 -1.78 10.00 -53.87
N GLY A 186 -2.66 9.19 -53.26
CA GLY A 186 -3.45 8.22 -54.04
C GLY A 186 -3.26 6.74 -53.73
N PHE A 187 -4.15 6.14 -52.93
CA PHE A 187 -4.76 4.85 -53.27
C PHE A 187 -6.02 4.56 -52.43
N ASP A 188 -7.06 4.11 -53.14
CA ASP A 188 -8.44 3.82 -52.75
C ASP A 188 -8.60 2.37 -52.22
N PRO A 189 -9.37 2.10 -51.14
CA PRO A 189 -9.65 0.76 -50.66
C PRO A 189 -11.03 0.26 -51.14
N MET A 190 -11.09 -0.51 -52.23
CA MET A 190 -12.17 -1.47 -52.47
C MET A 190 -11.75 -2.55 -53.46
N LYS A 191 -11.81 -3.82 -53.03
CA LYS A 191 -12.48 -4.94 -53.72
C LYS A 191 -12.05 -6.27 -53.13
N TYR A 192 -12.98 -6.93 -52.44
CA TYR A 192 -13.51 -8.30 -52.65
C TYR A 192 -14.65 -8.39 -51.63
N GLY A 193 -15.93 -8.55 -51.96
CA GLY A 193 -16.55 -9.16 -53.12
C GLY A 193 -17.71 -9.98 -52.55
N THR A 194 -18.90 -9.38 -52.52
CA THR A 194 -20.16 -9.92 -52.03
C THR A 194 -20.84 -10.85 -53.03
N GLY A 195 -21.48 -11.92 -52.52
CA GLY A 195 -22.69 -12.54 -53.07
C GLY A 195 -22.58 -14.03 -53.49
N PRO A 196 -23.69 -14.78 -53.63
CA PRO A 196 -25.08 -14.49 -53.22
C PRO A 196 -25.74 -15.62 -52.38
N LEU A 197 -26.81 -15.23 -51.69
CA LEU A 197 -27.83 -16.11 -51.10
C LEU A 197 -28.65 -16.78 -52.21
N LYS A 198 -29.06 -18.03 -51.97
CA LYS A 198 -30.12 -18.71 -52.70
C LYS A 198 -31.16 -19.21 -51.70
N ASP A 199 -32.38 -18.75 -51.93
CA ASP A 199 -33.64 -19.29 -51.44
C ASP A 199 -33.91 -20.65 -52.09
N ASP A 200 -34.54 -21.56 -51.35
CA ASP A 200 -35.48 -22.55 -51.87
C ASP A 200 -36.50 -22.81 -50.74
N ASP A 201 -37.74 -22.39 -51.01
CA ASP A 201 -38.95 -22.69 -50.26
C ASP A 201 -39.36 -24.16 -50.45
N ASP A 202 -40.04 -24.74 -49.46
CA ASP A 202 -41.24 -25.57 -49.67
C ASP A 202 -41.94 -25.83 -48.32
N GLU A 203 -43.13 -25.24 -48.19
CA GLU A 203 -44.12 -25.47 -47.13
C GLU A 203 -44.94 -26.73 -47.44
N GLU A 204 -45.36 -27.50 -46.41
CA GLU A 204 -46.72 -28.04 -46.42
C GLU A 204 -47.26 -28.33 -45.01
N GLU A 205 -48.51 -27.89 -44.81
CA GLU A 205 -49.34 -27.93 -43.60
C GLU A 205 -49.52 -29.33 -42.99
N GLN A 206 -49.68 -29.41 -41.66
CA GLN A 206 -50.69 -30.31 -41.10
C GLN A 206 -51.27 -29.84 -39.75
N LYS A 207 -52.59 -29.64 -39.79
CA LYS A 207 -53.48 -29.17 -38.72
C LYS A 207 -53.70 -30.23 -37.63
N GLN A 208 -53.78 -29.74 -36.39
CA GLN A 208 -54.19 -30.49 -35.18
C GLN A 208 -55.70 -30.76 -35.14
N THR A 209 -56.08 -31.90 -34.52
CA THR A 209 -57.05 -32.10 -33.41
C THR A 209 -57.49 -33.60 -33.35
N PRO A 210 -58.14 -34.11 -32.28
CA PRO A 210 -57.71 -34.16 -30.87
C PRO A 210 -57.83 -35.59 -30.27
N LEU A 211 -57.12 -35.91 -29.18
CA LEU A 211 -57.39 -37.11 -28.37
C LEU A 211 -57.59 -36.78 -26.89
N THR A 212 -58.64 -37.37 -26.35
CA THR A 212 -59.32 -37.09 -25.09
C THR A 212 -58.65 -37.70 -23.86
N ALA A 213 -58.53 -36.87 -22.83
CA ALA A 213 -58.69 -37.08 -21.39
C ALA A 213 -58.45 -38.47 -20.76
N THR A 214 -57.42 -38.55 -19.91
CA THR A 214 -57.49 -39.23 -18.61
C THR A 214 -57.01 -38.28 -17.51
N THR A 215 -57.81 -38.17 -16.45
CA THR A 215 -57.71 -37.20 -15.35
C THR A 215 -56.64 -37.58 -14.33
N ARG A 216 -55.70 -36.66 -14.06
CA ARG A 216 -54.80 -36.67 -12.88
C ARG A 216 -55.38 -35.74 -11.81
N PRO A 217 -55.29 -36.07 -10.50
CA PRO A 217 -55.89 -35.26 -9.44
C PRO A 217 -55.14 -33.92 -9.31
N ALA A 218 -55.91 -32.87 -9.02
CA ALA A 218 -55.42 -31.50 -8.87
C ALA A 218 -54.35 -31.42 -7.75
N ALA A 219 -53.19 -30.87 -8.11
CA ALA A 219 -52.18 -30.47 -7.13
C ALA A 219 -52.73 -29.28 -6.32
N ALA A 220 -52.68 -29.40 -4.99
CA ALA A 220 -53.01 -28.31 -4.07
C ALA A 220 -52.14 -27.07 -4.38
N PRO A 221 -52.69 -25.85 -4.22
CA PRO A 221 -51.93 -24.63 -4.47
C PRO A 221 -50.74 -24.58 -3.51
N VAL A 222 -49.53 -24.54 -4.07
CA VAL A 222 -48.31 -24.29 -3.31
C VAL A 222 -48.43 -22.88 -2.76
N MET A 223 -48.74 -22.76 -1.46
CA MET A 223 -48.65 -21.49 -0.75
C MET A 223 -47.20 -20.99 -0.86
N LYS A 224 -47.00 -19.87 -1.57
CA LYS A 224 -45.76 -19.11 -1.54
C LYS A 224 -45.41 -18.85 -0.09
N ALA A 225 -44.26 -19.35 0.37
CA ALA A 225 -43.72 -19.00 1.67
C ALA A 225 -43.71 -17.47 1.79
N PRO A 226 -44.13 -16.89 2.93
CA PRO A 226 -44.07 -15.46 3.12
C PRO A 226 -42.62 -15.00 2.94
N ALA A 227 -42.42 -14.02 2.06
CA ALA A 227 -41.13 -13.36 1.93
C ALA A 227 -40.71 -12.88 3.33
N ALA A 228 -39.49 -13.21 3.72
CA ALA A 228 -38.90 -12.69 4.95
C ALA A 228 -39.12 -11.17 5.00
N PRO A 229 -39.36 -10.57 6.17
CA PRO A 229 -39.60 -9.13 6.28
C PRO A 229 -38.48 -8.40 5.52
N VAL A 230 -38.87 -7.72 4.45
CA VAL A 230 -37.93 -7.01 3.57
C VAL A 230 -37.38 -5.88 4.43
N GLY A 231 -36.14 -6.04 4.89
CA GLY A 231 -35.41 -4.98 5.56
C GLY A 231 -35.36 -3.73 4.69
N PRO A 232 -34.96 -2.58 5.25
CA PRO A 232 -34.81 -1.37 4.45
C PRO A 232 -33.91 -1.62 3.23
N PRO A 233 -34.19 -0.99 2.08
CA PRO A 233 -33.47 -1.27 0.83
C PRO A 233 -31.97 -1.00 0.98
N PRO A 234 -31.11 -1.69 0.21
CA PRO A 234 -29.68 -1.42 0.24
C PRO A 234 -29.40 0.03 -0.18
N LEU A 235 -28.38 0.63 0.42
CA LEU A 235 -27.85 1.95 0.05
C LEU A 235 -26.86 1.82 -1.10
N PRO A 236 -26.76 2.79 -2.02
CA PRO A 236 -25.77 2.83 -3.10
C PRO A 236 -24.33 3.12 -2.58
N VAL A 237 -23.93 2.39 -1.53
CA VAL A 237 -22.66 2.49 -0.84
C VAL A 237 -21.78 1.30 -1.24
N GLY A 238 -20.52 1.60 -1.55
CA GLY A 238 -19.46 0.64 -1.78
C GLY A 238 -18.44 0.62 -0.63
N ILE A 239 -18.18 -0.53 -0.03
CA ILE A 239 -17.09 -0.68 0.95
C ILE A 239 -15.88 -1.30 0.25
N LEU A 240 -14.72 -0.67 0.40
CA LEU A 240 -13.49 -1.02 -0.30
C LEU A 240 -12.39 -1.33 0.70
N PHE A 241 -11.72 -2.47 0.51
CA PHE A 241 -10.66 -2.91 1.41
C PHE A 241 -9.29 -2.86 0.72
N PRO A 242 -8.31 -2.10 1.24
CA PRO A 242 -6.97 -2.08 0.69
C PRO A 242 -6.27 -3.43 0.88
N GLY A 243 -5.27 -3.67 0.03
CA GLY A 243 -4.41 -4.85 0.10
C GLY A 243 -3.07 -4.55 0.76
N GLN A 244 -2.18 -5.55 0.68
CA GLN A 244 -0.77 -5.38 1.05
C GLN A 244 -0.13 -4.20 0.29
N GLY A 245 0.72 -3.45 0.99
CA GLY A 245 1.37 -2.23 0.53
C GLY A 245 0.85 -0.95 1.19
N SER A 246 -0.24 -1.04 1.97
CA SER A 246 -0.80 0.09 2.74
C SER A 246 -0.54 0.01 4.25
N GLN A 247 0.08 -1.08 4.73
CA GLN A 247 0.48 -1.24 6.12
C GLN A 247 1.59 -0.27 6.52
N TYR A 248 1.60 0.17 7.77
CA TYR A 248 2.66 0.97 8.37
C TYR A 248 2.66 0.78 9.89
N VAL A 249 3.82 1.00 10.54
CA VAL A 249 3.90 0.97 12.00
C VAL A 249 3.07 2.14 12.57
N LYS A 250 2.31 1.89 13.64
CA LYS A 250 1.25 2.74 14.24
C LYS A 250 -0.12 2.62 13.58
N MET A 251 -0.28 1.79 12.55
CA MET A 251 -1.63 1.41 12.12
C MET A 251 -2.39 0.74 13.27
N MET A 252 -3.72 0.81 13.27
CA MET A 252 -4.62 0.35 14.34
C MET A 252 -4.72 1.27 15.56
N SER A 253 -3.89 2.31 15.67
CA SER A 253 -3.83 3.18 16.85
C SER A 253 -5.16 3.87 17.15
N THR A 254 -5.99 4.14 16.14
CA THR A 254 -7.26 4.85 16.30
C THR A 254 -8.45 3.92 16.56
N VAL A 255 -8.26 2.60 16.39
CA VAL A 255 -9.34 1.60 16.51
C VAL A 255 -9.12 0.57 17.61
N LYS A 256 -7.90 0.46 18.15
CA LYS A 256 -7.53 -0.56 19.16
C LYS A 256 -8.40 -0.56 20.43
N ASP A 257 -9.01 0.59 20.76
CA ASP A 257 -9.81 0.76 21.98
C ASP A 257 -11.32 0.52 21.73
N ILE A 258 -11.73 0.21 20.50
CA ILE A 258 -13.10 -0.19 20.18
C ILE A 258 -13.36 -1.59 20.76
N PRO A 259 -14.43 -1.82 21.57
CA PRO A 259 -14.67 -3.11 22.23
C PRO A 259 -14.69 -4.31 21.27
N ALA A 260 -15.38 -4.17 20.12
CA ALA A 260 -15.43 -5.22 19.10
C ALA A 260 -14.04 -5.53 18.50
N VAL A 261 -13.16 -4.51 18.41
CA VAL A 261 -11.79 -4.67 17.92
C VAL A 261 -10.92 -5.36 18.97
N GLN A 262 -11.08 -5.06 20.26
CA GLN A 262 -10.37 -5.76 21.33
C GLN A 262 -10.70 -7.27 21.36
N GLU A 263 -11.97 -7.63 21.20
CA GLU A 263 -12.38 -9.03 21.09
C GLU A 263 -11.79 -9.71 19.85
N MET A 264 -11.80 -9.00 18.71
CA MET A 264 -11.20 -9.48 17.46
C MET A 264 -9.69 -9.71 17.62
N LEU A 265 -8.97 -8.79 18.26
CA LEU A 265 -7.53 -8.89 18.50
C LEU A 265 -7.18 -10.05 19.45
N LYS A 266 -7.99 -10.29 20.48
CA LYS A 266 -7.81 -11.46 21.36
C LYS A 266 -7.87 -12.77 20.56
N LYS A 267 -8.92 -12.94 19.75
CA LYS A 267 -9.07 -14.11 18.87
C LYS A 267 -7.95 -14.19 17.84
N ALA A 268 -7.52 -13.04 17.30
CA ALA A 268 -6.42 -12.98 16.35
C ALA A 268 -5.13 -13.53 16.96
N ASN A 269 -4.78 -13.10 18.18
CA ASN A 269 -3.57 -13.55 18.86
C ASN A 269 -3.61 -15.06 19.15
N GLU A 270 -4.78 -15.61 19.52
CA GLU A 270 -4.98 -17.06 19.70
C GLU A 270 -4.76 -17.86 18.40
N ILE A 271 -5.25 -17.35 17.27
CA ILE A 271 -5.11 -18.01 15.95
C ILE A 271 -3.69 -17.86 15.39
N LEU A 272 -3.11 -16.67 15.53
CA LEU A 272 -1.84 -16.31 14.92
C LEU A 272 -0.62 -16.80 15.72
N GLY A 273 -0.78 -16.94 17.05
CA GLY A 273 0.29 -17.33 17.96
C GLY A 273 1.29 -16.22 18.28
N TYR A 274 0.96 -14.96 17.96
CA TYR A 274 1.75 -13.78 18.28
C TYR A 274 0.84 -12.57 18.49
N ASP A 275 1.36 -11.53 19.14
CA ASP A 275 0.62 -10.27 19.33
C ASP A 275 0.65 -9.44 18.04
N VAL A 276 -0.46 -9.47 17.31
CA VAL A 276 -0.59 -8.72 16.05
C VAL A 276 -0.75 -7.22 16.30
N LEU A 277 -1.34 -6.81 17.43
CA LEU A 277 -1.48 -5.38 17.74
C LEU A 277 -0.12 -4.78 18.02
N GLU A 278 0.72 -5.46 18.80
CA GLU A 278 2.09 -5.03 19.08
C GLU A 278 2.89 -4.85 17.77
N LEU A 279 2.78 -5.81 16.86
CA LEU A 279 3.41 -5.70 15.53
C LEU A 279 2.90 -4.50 14.73
N CYS A 280 1.59 -4.22 14.77
CA CYS A 280 1.00 -3.08 14.07
C CYS A 280 1.43 -1.74 14.67
N LEU A 281 1.51 -1.62 16.00
CA LEU A 281 1.78 -0.36 16.69
C LEU A 281 3.27 -0.03 16.75
N ASN A 282 4.11 -1.03 17.01
CA ASN A 282 5.52 -0.85 17.36
C ASN A 282 6.49 -1.54 16.40
N GLY A 283 6.00 -2.40 15.50
CA GLY A 283 6.83 -3.07 14.50
C GLY A 283 7.61 -4.27 15.06
N PRO A 284 8.83 -4.55 14.54
CA PRO A 284 9.60 -3.76 13.59
C PRO A 284 8.97 -3.72 12.19
N GLU A 285 9.15 -2.60 11.47
CA GLU A 285 8.58 -2.38 10.13
C GLU A 285 8.93 -3.52 9.16
N ALA A 286 10.20 -3.94 9.11
CA ALA A 286 10.64 -5.03 8.24
C ALA A 286 9.86 -6.34 8.45
N LYS A 287 9.47 -6.65 9.70
CA LYS A 287 8.67 -7.84 10.01
C LYS A 287 7.22 -7.64 9.58
N LEU A 288 6.66 -6.44 9.79
CA LEU A 288 5.31 -6.11 9.32
C LEU A 288 5.21 -6.12 7.79
N GLU A 289 6.29 -5.82 7.07
CA GLU A 289 6.36 -5.88 5.61
C GLU A 289 6.43 -7.30 5.05
N GLU A 290 6.87 -8.30 5.83
CA GLU A 290 6.85 -9.68 5.37
C GLU A 290 5.41 -10.13 5.08
N THR A 291 5.21 -10.75 3.92
CA THR A 291 3.88 -11.13 3.41
C THR A 291 3.11 -12.04 4.38
N ARG A 292 3.82 -12.88 5.14
CA ARG A 292 3.23 -13.77 6.16
C ARG A 292 2.61 -13.03 7.36
N TYR A 293 3.08 -11.82 7.66
CA TYR A 293 2.60 -11.00 8.78
C TYR A 293 1.71 -9.85 8.30
N CYS A 294 2.09 -9.21 7.18
CA CYS A 294 1.33 -8.14 6.56
C CYS A 294 -0.11 -8.56 6.25
N GLN A 295 -0.30 -9.75 5.67
CA GLN A 295 -1.63 -10.17 5.22
C GLN A 295 -2.64 -10.34 6.37
N PRO A 296 -2.32 -11.10 7.45
CA PRO A 296 -3.16 -11.11 8.65
C PRO A 296 -3.43 -9.73 9.23
N ALA A 297 -2.39 -8.89 9.35
CA ALA A 297 -2.51 -7.57 9.95
C ALA A 297 -3.46 -6.65 9.15
N MET A 298 -3.34 -6.64 7.82
CA MET A 298 -4.20 -5.88 6.92
C MET A 298 -5.66 -6.39 6.91
N PHE A 299 -5.87 -7.71 7.01
CA PHE A 299 -7.21 -8.29 7.12
C PHE A 299 -7.91 -7.83 8.40
N ILE A 300 -7.22 -7.90 9.54
CA ILE A 300 -7.71 -7.41 10.83
C ILE A 300 -7.96 -5.91 10.78
N ALA A 301 -7.04 -5.13 10.19
CA ALA A 301 -7.16 -3.68 10.07
C ALA A 301 -8.38 -3.25 9.25
N GLY A 302 -8.67 -3.94 8.14
CA GLY A 302 -9.87 -3.68 7.36
C GLY A 302 -11.17 -3.97 8.13
N LEU A 303 -11.23 -5.05 8.90
CA LEU A 303 -12.41 -5.34 9.73
C LEU A 303 -12.53 -4.40 10.95
N ALA A 304 -11.41 -3.97 11.53
CA ALA A 304 -11.42 -2.98 12.60
C ALA A 304 -11.89 -1.61 12.11
N GLY A 305 -11.47 -1.20 10.91
CA GLY A 305 -12.01 -0.01 10.27
C GLY A 305 -13.50 -0.14 9.97
N LEU A 306 -14.00 -1.35 9.69
CA LEU A 306 -15.42 -1.58 9.44
C LEU A 306 -16.24 -1.36 10.72
N GLU A 307 -15.69 -1.77 11.87
CA GLU A 307 -16.29 -1.51 13.17
C GLU A 307 -16.23 -0.03 13.56
N LYS A 308 -15.15 0.69 13.22
CA LYS A 308 -15.12 2.16 13.33
C LYS A 308 -16.21 2.82 12.49
N LEU A 309 -16.31 2.43 11.21
CA LEU A 309 -17.36 2.94 10.31
C LEU A 309 -18.76 2.62 10.84
N ARG A 310 -18.95 1.47 11.50
CA ARG A 310 -20.23 1.10 12.10
C ARG A 310 -20.64 2.05 13.22
N GLN A 311 -19.70 2.50 14.05
CA GLN A 311 -19.97 3.49 15.11
C GLN A 311 -20.32 4.87 14.53
N GLU A 312 -19.71 5.25 13.42
CA GLU A 312 -19.91 6.55 12.78
C GLU A 312 -21.16 6.57 11.87
N ARG A 313 -21.45 5.47 11.17
CA ARG A 313 -22.44 5.34 10.10
C ARG A 313 -22.98 3.91 10.01
N GLU A 314 -23.73 3.47 11.03
CA GLU A 314 -24.27 2.11 11.11
C GLU A 314 -25.02 1.64 9.85
N GLU A 315 -25.83 2.50 9.25
CA GLU A 315 -26.57 2.16 8.02
C GLU A 315 -25.65 1.88 6.82
N ALA A 316 -24.51 2.57 6.72
CA ALA A 316 -23.55 2.35 5.64
C ALA A 316 -22.95 0.92 5.74
N VAL A 317 -22.75 0.41 6.95
CA VAL A 317 -22.19 -0.93 7.18
C VAL A 317 -23.26 -2.02 7.14
N THR A 318 -24.49 -1.74 7.56
CA THR A 318 -25.56 -2.75 7.57
C THR A 318 -26.27 -2.87 6.22
N ARG A 319 -26.21 -1.84 5.37
CA ARG A 319 -26.97 -1.75 4.12
C ARG A 319 -26.12 -1.44 2.89
N PHE A 320 -24.78 -1.53 2.94
CA PHE A 320 -23.98 -1.34 1.72
C PHE A 320 -24.43 -2.30 0.63
N GLN A 321 -24.46 -1.84 -0.61
CA GLN A 321 -24.90 -2.70 -1.71
C GLN A 321 -23.73 -3.50 -2.31
N PHE A 322 -22.53 -2.94 -2.26
CA PHE A 322 -21.36 -3.50 -2.93
C PHE A 322 -20.12 -3.50 -2.05
N THR A 323 -19.28 -4.51 -2.23
CA THR A 323 -17.96 -4.55 -1.62
C THR A 323 -16.92 -5.09 -2.60
N ALA A 324 -15.69 -4.62 -2.45
CA ALA A 324 -14.56 -5.11 -3.20
C ALA A 324 -13.28 -4.93 -2.36
N GLY A 325 -12.23 -5.67 -2.67
CA GLY A 325 -10.94 -5.37 -2.08
C GLY A 325 -9.80 -5.73 -3.01
N LEU A 326 -8.66 -5.08 -2.81
CA LEU A 326 -7.50 -5.21 -3.67
C LEU A 326 -6.65 -6.40 -3.21
N SER A 327 -6.55 -7.45 -4.01
CA SER A 327 -5.81 -8.68 -3.71
C SER A 327 -6.23 -9.28 -2.36
N LEU A 328 -5.40 -9.14 -1.32
CA LEU A 328 -5.75 -9.54 0.03
C LEU A 328 -7.10 -8.96 0.50
N GLY A 329 -7.39 -7.70 0.15
CA GLY A 329 -8.62 -7.04 0.56
C GLY A 329 -9.89 -7.78 0.08
N GLU A 330 -9.79 -8.62 -0.96
CA GLU A 330 -10.91 -9.45 -1.41
C GLU A 330 -11.37 -10.43 -0.32
N TYR A 331 -10.46 -10.94 0.52
CA TYR A 331 -10.81 -11.79 1.66
C TYR A 331 -11.53 -10.98 2.75
N THR A 332 -11.09 -9.75 3.00
CA THR A 332 -11.76 -8.83 3.92
C THR A 332 -13.16 -8.47 3.41
N ALA A 333 -13.30 -8.23 2.10
CA ALA A 333 -14.58 -7.96 1.45
C ALA A 333 -15.56 -9.13 1.56
N LEU A 334 -15.08 -10.37 1.34
CA LEU A 334 -15.87 -11.59 1.50
C LEU A 334 -16.28 -11.83 2.95
N CYS A 335 -15.39 -11.58 3.92
CA CYS A 335 -15.71 -11.62 5.34
C CYS A 335 -16.79 -10.59 5.71
N ALA A 336 -16.64 -9.34 5.25
CA ALA A 336 -17.63 -8.28 5.44
C ALA A 336 -18.98 -8.61 4.79
N ALA A 337 -18.97 -9.32 3.65
CA ALA A 337 -20.16 -9.84 2.99
C ALA A 337 -20.76 -11.07 3.68
N GLY A 338 -20.14 -11.58 4.75
CA GLY A 338 -20.64 -12.71 5.54
C GLY A 338 -20.39 -14.09 4.91
N VAL A 339 -19.45 -14.20 3.97
CA VAL A 339 -19.13 -15.48 3.29
C VAL A 339 -18.45 -16.46 4.23
N PHE A 340 -17.64 -15.99 5.16
CA PHE A 340 -17.02 -16.79 6.21
C PHE A 340 -16.85 -15.96 7.49
N THR A 341 -16.56 -16.65 8.59
CA THR A 341 -16.30 -16.01 9.89
C THR A 341 -14.96 -15.27 9.90
N PHE A 342 -14.77 -14.39 10.87
CA PHE A 342 -13.48 -13.72 11.09
C PHE A 342 -12.36 -14.76 11.28
N GLU A 343 -12.60 -15.77 12.10
CA GLU A 343 -11.64 -16.80 12.48
C GLU A 343 -11.23 -17.65 11.27
N ASP A 344 -12.20 -18.06 10.45
CA ASP A 344 -11.93 -18.82 9.23
C ASP A 344 -11.19 -17.96 8.19
N GLY A 345 -11.63 -16.71 8.02
CA GLY A 345 -10.97 -15.74 7.14
C GLY A 345 -9.51 -15.52 7.54
N LEU A 346 -9.25 -15.32 8.84
CA LEU A 346 -7.90 -15.09 9.35
C LEU A 346 -6.99 -16.31 9.15
N LYS A 347 -7.49 -17.53 9.38
CA LYS A 347 -6.72 -18.77 9.13
C LYS A 347 -6.34 -18.92 7.65
N ILE A 348 -7.29 -18.67 6.74
CA ILE A 348 -7.02 -18.72 5.30
C ILE A 348 -6.04 -17.63 4.89
N VAL A 349 -6.19 -16.42 5.40
CA VAL A 349 -5.29 -15.29 5.11
C VAL A 349 -3.87 -15.55 5.64
N GLN A 350 -3.73 -16.12 6.85
CA GLN A 350 -2.45 -16.52 7.42
C GLN A 350 -1.76 -17.56 6.53
N LEU A 351 -2.49 -18.59 6.09
CA LEU A 351 -1.99 -19.60 5.17
C LEU A 351 -1.59 -18.99 3.82
N ARG A 352 -2.43 -18.12 3.26
CA ARG A 352 -2.18 -17.40 2.00
C ARG A 352 -0.88 -16.60 2.08
N GLY A 353 -0.71 -15.80 3.13
CA GLY A 353 0.47 -14.97 3.34
C GLY A 353 1.75 -15.79 3.48
N ALA A 354 1.71 -16.87 4.28
CA ALA A 354 2.84 -17.78 4.42
C ALA A 354 3.20 -18.48 3.10
N ALA A 355 2.21 -19.02 2.39
CA ALA A 355 2.43 -19.73 1.13
C ALA A 355 2.97 -18.81 0.04
N MET A 356 2.49 -17.57 -0.06
CA MET A 356 3.02 -16.56 -0.98
C MET A 356 4.46 -16.16 -0.64
N GLN A 357 4.78 -15.98 0.64
CA GLN A 357 6.15 -15.66 1.07
C GLN A 357 7.11 -16.81 0.73
N GLU A 358 6.70 -18.06 0.91
CA GLU A 358 7.50 -19.22 0.54
C GLU A 358 7.69 -19.35 -0.97
N ALA A 359 6.63 -19.15 -1.77
CA ALA A 359 6.73 -19.16 -3.23
C ALA A 359 7.62 -18.03 -3.76
N ALA A 360 7.59 -16.86 -3.12
CA ALA A 360 8.48 -15.74 -3.43
C ALA A 360 9.95 -16.06 -3.12
N ALA A 361 10.23 -16.86 -2.09
CA ALA A 361 11.59 -17.26 -1.72
C ALA A 361 12.22 -18.34 -2.64
N MET A 362 11.44 -18.98 -3.53
CA MET A 362 11.93 -20.03 -4.42
C MET A 362 12.84 -19.51 -5.54
N SER A 363 12.78 -18.21 -5.85
CA SER A 363 13.60 -17.56 -6.88
C SER A 363 13.67 -16.06 -6.64
N LYS A 364 14.58 -15.34 -7.31
CA LYS A 364 14.56 -13.89 -7.30
C LYS A 364 13.40 -13.36 -8.14
N GLN A 365 12.49 -12.64 -7.50
CA GLN A 365 11.27 -12.11 -8.10
C GLN A 365 11.12 -10.63 -7.76
N ALA A 366 10.36 -9.90 -8.57
CA ALA A 366 10.12 -8.48 -8.34
C ALA A 366 8.75 -8.06 -8.89
N MET A 367 8.32 -6.86 -8.48
CA MET A 367 7.20 -6.15 -9.08
C MET A 367 7.62 -4.74 -9.50
N LEU A 368 7.00 -4.22 -10.55
CA LEU A 368 7.23 -2.90 -11.13
C LEU A 368 5.91 -2.16 -11.25
N SER A 369 5.80 -0.98 -10.65
CA SER A 369 4.71 -0.05 -10.91
C SER A 369 4.99 0.73 -12.19
N VAL A 370 4.07 0.67 -13.15
CA VAL A 370 4.17 1.32 -14.46
C VAL A 370 2.98 2.25 -14.66
N ALA A 371 3.23 3.48 -15.08
CA ALA A 371 2.19 4.43 -15.45
C ALA A 371 2.49 5.11 -16.80
N GLY A 372 1.44 5.41 -17.57
CA GLY A 372 1.51 6.19 -18.80
C GLY A 372 1.49 5.38 -20.10
N LEU A 373 1.58 4.05 -20.04
CA LEU A 373 1.50 3.18 -21.21
C LEU A 373 0.11 2.58 -21.39
N GLU A 374 -0.26 2.26 -22.64
CA GLU A 374 -1.45 1.46 -22.94
C GLU A 374 -1.23 -0.01 -22.56
N LYS A 375 -2.31 -0.69 -22.17
CA LYS A 375 -2.28 -2.10 -21.74
C LYS A 375 -1.64 -3.02 -22.77
N ASP A 376 -2.04 -2.94 -24.03
CA ASP A 376 -1.54 -3.83 -25.08
C ASP A 376 -0.06 -3.58 -25.39
N LYS A 377 0.36 -2.31 -25.35
CA LYS A 377 1.77 -1.95 -25.49
C LYS A 377 2.58 -2.50 -24.32
N LEU A 378 2.13 -2.32 -23.09
CA LEU A 378 2.79 -2.85 -21.89
C LEU A 378 2.86 -4.39 -21.94
N ALA A 379 1.79 -5.07 -22.34
CA ALA A 379 1.77 -6.51 -22.50
C ALA A 379 2.78 -7.01 -23.56
N SER A 380 2.97 -6.28 -24.66
CA SER A 380 4.04 -6.56 -25.62
C SER A 380 5.42 -6.41 -25.00
N LEU A 381 5.66 -5.33 -24.25
CA LEU A 381 6.93 -5.09 -23.57
C LEU A 381 7.24 -6.17 -22.52
N CYS A 382 6.24 -6.67 -21.79
CA CYS A 382 6.41 -7.81 -20.89
C CYS A 382 6.88 -9.07 -21.64
N LYS A 383 6.31 -9.35 -22.83
CA LYS A 383 6.76 -10.46 -23.67
C LYS A 383 8.19 -10.27 -24.15
N ASP A 384 8.55 -9.04 -24.55
CA ASP A 384 9.91 -8.73 -25.00
C ASP A 384 10.92 -8.85 -23.85
N ALA A 385 10.58 -8.37 -22.66
CA ALA A 385 11.39 -8.50 -21.45
C ALA A 385 11.59 -9.97 -21.02
N ALA A 386 10.62 -10.85 -21.28
CA ALA A 386 10.75 -12.28 -20.97
C ALA A 386 11.65 -13.03 -21.97
N LYS A 387 11.79 -12.55 -23.22
CA LYS A 387 12.64 -13.21 -24.25
C LYS A 387 14.12 -13.24 -23.85
N SER A 388 14.58 -12.32 -23.02
CA SER A 388 15.99 -12.20 -22.63
C SER A 388 16.48 -13.31 -21.68
N GLU A 389 15.58 -14.05 -21.03
CA GLU A 389 15.93 -15.00 -19.95
C GLU A 389 15.45 -16.44 -20.20
N GLY A 390 14.94 -16.75 -21.40
CA GLY A 390 14.56 -18.10 -21.81
C GLY A 390 13.26 -18.64 -21.19
N PRO A 391 13.04 -19.97 -21.19
CA PRO A 391 11.71 -20.57 -20.95
C PRO A 391 11.18 -20.48 -19.51
N LYS A 392 12.03 -20.11 -18.53
CA LYS A 392 11.63 -19.91 -17.13
C LYS A 392 11.37 -18.43 -16.78
N ALA A 393 11.54 -17.53 -17.75
CA ALA A 393 11.29 -16.11 -17.60
C ALA A 393 9.78 -15.84 -17.43
N VAL A 394 9.42 -15.09 -16.41
CA VAL A 394 8.04 -14.64 -16.20
C VAL A 394 8.06 -13.13 -16.11
N CYS A 395 7.28 -12.47 -16.96
CA CYS A 395 7.02 -11.03 -16.87
C CYS A 395 5.57 -10.83 -17.32
N GLN A 396 4.69 -10.44 -16.39
CA GLN A 396 3.24 -10.39 -16.60
C GLN A 396 2.67 -9.12 -15.99
N ILE A 397 1.58 -8.60 -16.56
CA ILE A 397 0.77 -7.59 -15.87
C ILE A 397 0.09 -8.30 -14.70
N ALA A 398 0.30 -7.78 -13.49
CA ALA A 398 -0.14 -8.35 -12.23
C ALA A 398 -1.33 -7.60 -11.63
N ASN A 399 -1.42 -6.29 -11.84
CA ASN A 399 -2.54 -5.48 -11.40
C ASN A 399 -2.89 -4.42 -12.46
N GLU A 400 -4.18 -4.25 -12.72
CA GLU A 400 -4.76 -3.16 -13.54
C GLU A 400 -5.43 -2.18 -12.58
N LEU A 401 -4.75 -1.08 -12.25
CA LEU A 401 -5.04 -0.24 -11.08
C LEU A 401 -5.88 1.00 -11.41
N PHE A 402 -5.58 1.65 -12.54
CA PHE A 402 -6.30 2.82 -13.05
C PHE A 402 -5.95 3.00 -14.55
N PRO A 403 -6.60 3.90 -15.30
CA PRO A 403 -6.28 4.10 -16.72
C PRO A 403 -4.79 4.38 -16.94
N LYS A 404 -4.16 3.56 -17.80
CA LYS A 404 -2.70 3.56 -18.07
C LYS A 404 -1.86 3.37 -16.79
N GLY A 405 -2.35 2.54 -15.88
CA GLY A 405 -1.83 2.34 -14.55
C GLY A 405 -1.79 0.89 -14.15
N PHE A 406 -0.59 0.35 -14.05
CA PHE A 406 -0.40 -1.07 -13.87
C PHE A 406 0.67 -1.34 -12.82
N SER A 407 0.68 -2.57 -12.32
CA SER A 407 1.92 -3.17 -11.88
C SER A 407 2.17 -4.44 -12.66
N CYS A 408 3.43 -4.67 -13.01
CA CYS A 408 3.91 -5.91 -13.60
C CYS A 408 4.70 -6.68 -12.56
N ALA A 409 4.77 -8.00 -12.69
CA ALA A 409 5.49 -8.86 -11.78
C ALA A 409 6.12 -10.04 -12.54
N GLY A 410 7.16 -10.61 -11.96
CA GLY A 410 7.99 -11.56 -12.69
C GLY A 410 9.27 -11.94 -11.99
N THR A 411 10.14 -12.65 -12.73
CA THR A 411 11.51 -12.89 -12.30
C THR A 411 12.27 -11.56 -12.29
N GLU A 412 13.12 -11.34 -11.29
CA GLU A 412 13.77 -10.04 -11.02
C GLU A 412 14.38 -9.43 -12.29
N LYS A 413 15.18 -10.21 -13.02
CA LYS A 413 15.84 -9.74 -14.23
C LYS A 413 14.89 -9.29 -15.34
N THR A 414 13.79 -10.00 -15.56
CA THR A 414 12.80 -9.60 -16.59
C THR A 414 12.07 -8.34 -16.18
N ILE A 415 11.91 -8.09 -14.88
CA ILE A 415 11.29 -6.88 -14.37
C ILE A 415 12.23 -5.68 -14.49
N LEU A 416 13.53 -5.87 -14.26
CA LEU A 416 14.54 -4.85 -14.55
C LEU A 416 14.59 -4.53 -16.05
N ALA A 417 14.59 -5.55 -16.92
CA ALA A 417 14.51 -5.32 -18.36
C ALA A 417 13.21 -4.62 -18.80
N LEU A 418 12.07 -4.97 -18.17
CA LEU A 418 10.80 -4.29 -18.43
C LEU A 418 10.85 -2.82 -18.01
N LYS A 419 11.52 -2.48 -16.90
CA LYS A 419 11.69 -1.09 -16.46
C LYS A 419 12.34 -0.28 -17.57
N ASP A 420 13.48 -0.74 -18.08
CA ASP A 420 14.23 -0.03 -19.12
C ASP A 420 13.43 0.08 -20.43
N LEU A 421 12.76 -1.01 -20.82
CA LEU A 421 11.86 -1.03 -21.97
C LEU A 421 10.69 -0.05 -21.81
N ALA A 422 10.08 0.02 -20.63
CA ALA A 422 8.95 0.91 -20.36
C ALA A 422 9.38 2.38 -20.43
N GLU A 423 10.52 2.73 -19.82
CA GLU A 423 11.10 4.08 -19.87
C GLU A 423 11.44 4.49 -21.31
N ALA A 424 12.10 3.62 -22.06
CA ALA A 424 12.43 3.86 -23.47
C ALA A 424 11.19 4.00 -24.38
N ASN A 425 10.04 3.47 -23.97
CA ASN A 425 8.78 3.54 -24.71
C ASN A 425 7.81 4.61 -24.16
N GLY A 426 8.29 5.54 -23.34
CA GLY A 426 7.52 6.72 -22.91
C GLY A 426 6.61 6.49 -21.70
N ALA A 427 6.93 5.53 -20.84
CA ALA A 427 6.27 5.44 -19.54
C ALA A 427 6.52 6.73 -18.74
N LEU A 428 5.47 7.29 -18.14
CA LEU A 428 5.57 8.43 -17.22
C LEU A 428 6.20 8.04 -15.88
N GLN A 429 6.12 6.76 -15.54
CA GLN A 429 6.73 6.18 -14.35
C GLN A 429 6.99 4.69 -14.58
N ALA A 430 8.18 4.22 -14.19
CA ALA A 430 8.50 2.81 -14.00
C ALA A 430 9.31 2.67 -12.70
N LYS A 431 8.71 2.14 -11.63
CA LYS A 431 9.34 2.06 -10.30
C LYS A 431 9.25 0.66 -9.73
N VAL A 432 10.40 0.06 -9.40
CA VAL A 432 10.45 -1.24 -8.72
C VAL A 432 9.84 -1.08 -7.33
N LEU A 433 8.95 -2.00 -6.98
CA LEU A 433 8.24 -1.99 -5.71
C LEU A 433 9.08 -2.68 -4.63
N LYS A 434 9.03 -2.14 -3.40
CA LYS A 434 9.60 -2.78 -2.20
C LYS A 434 8.70 -3.94 -1.79
N THR A 435 8.76 -5.04 -2.53
CA THR A 435 8.01 -6.26 -2.24
C THR A 435 8.85 -7.47 -2.58
N SER A 436 8.62 -8.57 -1.87
CA SER A 436 9.48 -9.74 -1.90
C SER A 436 9.14 -10.75 -3.01
N GLY A 437 8.01 -10.59 -3.74
CA GLY A 437 7.51 -11.63 -4.64
C GLY A 437 6.92 -11.14 -5.96
N GLY A 438 6.88 -12.05 -6.94
CA GLY A 438 6.23 -11.85 -8.24
C GLY A 438 4.74 -12.17 -8.19
N PHE A 439 4.00 -11.46 -7.33
CA PHE A 439 2.59 -11.76 -7.04
C PHE A 439 1.67 -11.59 -8.26
N HIS A 440 0.55 -12.32 -8.27
CA HIS A 440 -0.44 -12.30 -9.36
C HIS A 440 0.13 -12.73 -10.71
N THR A 441 1.08 -13.68 -10.68
CA THR A 441 1.69 -14.29 -11.87
C THR A 441 1.78 -15.80 -11.69
N SER A 442 2.17 -16.50 -12.75
CA SER A 442 2.43 -17.95 -12.70
C SER A 442 3.49 -18.36 -11.66
N LEU A 443 4.34 -17.45 -11.17
CA LEU A 443 5.32 -17.73 -10.12
C LEU A 443 4.66 -18.11 -8.78
N MET A 444 3.40 -17.73 -8.57
CA MET A 444 2.64 -18.05 -7.36
C MET A 444 1.93 -19.41 -7.42
N ALA A 445 2.13 -20.22 -8.46
CA ALA A 445 1.50 -21.55 -8.57
C ALA A 445 1.72 -22.46 -7.35
N PRO A 446 2.90 -22.50 -6.69
CA PRO A 446 3.07 -23.28 -5.46
C PRO A 446 2.17 -22.80 -4.31
N ALA A 447 1.99 -21.48 -4.18
CA ALA A 447 1.10 -20.90 -3.18
C ALA A 447 -0.39 -21.16 -3.52
N GLN A 448 -0.71 -21.09 -4.81
CA GLN A 448 -2.04 -21.38 -5.35
C GLN A 448 -2.50 -22.79 -4.99
N GLU A 449 -1.64 -23.81 -5.13
CA GLU A 449 -1.98 -25.19 -4.83
C GLU A 449 -2.34 -25.37 -3.34
N ARG A 450 -1.56 -24.79 -2.44
CA ARG A 450 -1.81 -24.84 -0.99
C ARG A 450 -3.09 -24.13 -0.61
N LEU A 451 -3.29 -22.92 -1.14
CA LEU A 451 -4.50 -22.13 -0.91
C LEU A 451 -5.74 -22.85 -1.45
N ALA A 452 -5.64 -23.51 -2.60
CA ALA A 452 -6.76 -24.23 -3.20
C ALA A 452 -7.27 -25.36 -2.30
N LYS A 453 -6.36 -26.13 -1.69
CA LYS A 453 -6.72 -27.20 -0.73
C LYS A 453 -7.42 -26.61 0.50
N ALA A 454 -6.86 -25.55 1.08
CA ALA A 454 -7.45 -24.88 2.24
C ALA A 454 -8.85 -24.28 1.94
N LEU A 455 -9.06 -23.75 0.74
CA LEU A 455 -10.37 -23.25 0.30
C LEU A 455 -11.40 -24.38 0.13
N ASP A 456 -10.99 -25.55 -0.36
CA ASP A 456 -11.87 -26.72 -0.45
C ASP A 456 -12.29 -27.24 0.93
N GLU A 457 -11.35 -27.22 1.89
CA GLU A 457 -11.64 -27.58 3.28
C GLU A 457 -12.55 -26.57 3.97
N LEU A 458 -12.43 -25.28 3.65
CA LEU A 458 -13.29 -24.23 4.19
C LEU A 458 -14.68 -24.18 3.55
N LEU A 459 -14.82 -24.60 2.28
CA LEU A 459 -16.05 -24.48 1.49
C LEU A 459 -17.33 -24.92 2.24
N PRO A 460 -17.37 -26.04 3.00
CA PRO A 460 -18.57 -26.45 3.73
C PRO A 460 -19.06 -25.45 4.80
N ASN A 461 -18.17 -24.59 5.31
CA ASN A 461 -18.48 -23.58 6.31
C ASN A 461 -18.86 -22.23 5.68
N MET A 462 -18.60 -22.06 4.38
CA MET A 462 -18.90 -20.80 3.69
C MET A 462 -20.40 -20.62 3.49
N GLN A 463 -20.83 -19.37 3.58
CA GLN A 463 -22.20 -18.94 3.32
C GLN A 463 -22.27 -18.15 2.02
N PRO A 464 -23.43 -18.15 1.33
CA PRO A 464 -23.65 -17.20 0.24
C PRO A 464 -23.45 -15.76 0.70
N PRO A 465 -22.88 -14.88 -0.14
CA PRO A 465 -22.64 -13.49 0.24
C PRO A 465 -23.97 -12.77 0.48
N LYS A 466 -24.00 -11.86 1.47
CA LYS A 466 -25.17 -11.01 1.77
C LYS A 466 -25.23 -9.76 0.92
N HIS A 467 -24.09 -9.35 0.36
CA HIS A 467 -23.91 -8.13 -0.42
C HIS A 467 -23.18 -8.48 -1.73
N THR A 468 -23.30 -7.63 -2.75
CA THR A 468 -22.63 -7.89 -4.03
C THR A 468 -21.13 -7.77 -3.87
N VAL A 469 -20.36 -8.77 -4.29
CA VAL A 469 -18.88 -8.76 -4.20
C VAL A 469 -18.27 -8.69 -5.60
N TYR A 470 -17.36 -7.75 -5.84
CA TYR A 470 -16.62 -7.69 -7.11
C TYR A 470 -15.32 -8.48 -7.02
N MET A 471 -15.21 -9.49 -7.88
CA MET A 471 -14.10 -10.44 -7.82
C MET A 471 -12.90 -9.98 -8.64
N ASN A 472 -11.69 -10.09 -8.09
CA ASN A 472 -10.48 -9.52 -8.68
C ASN A 472 -10.12 -10.12 -10.05
N VAL A 473 -10.37 -11.41 -10.23
CA VAL A 473 -9.99 -12.17 -11.43
C VAL A 473 -10.83 -11.79 -12.65
N THR A 474 -12.10 -11.46 -12.44
CA THR A 474 -13.08 -11.24 -13.53
C THR A 474 -13.58 -9.80 -13.60
N ALA A 475 -13.34 -8.99 -12.57
CA ALA A 475 -14.00 -7.71 -12.34
C ALA A 475 -15.55 -7.77 -12.36
N ALA A 476 -16.10 -8.98 -12.23
CA ALA A 476 -17.53 -9.21 -12.31
C ALA A 476 -18.16 -9.26 -10.91
N PRO A 477 -19.41 -8.81 -10.77
CA PRO A 477 -20.15 -8.93 -9.53
C PRO A 477 -20.62 -10.36 -9.31
N LEU A 478 -20.47 -10.85 -8.08
CA LEU A 478 -21.25 -11.98 -7.55
C LEU A 478 -22.39 -11.42 -6.70
N ALA A 479 -23.62 -11.73 -7.09
CA ALA A 479 -24.82 -11.23 -6.44
C ALA A 479 -25.02 -11.86 -5.04
N PRO A 480 -25.80 -11.23 -4.16
CA PRO A 480 -26.23 -11.87 -2.92
C PRO A 480 -26.89 -13.23 -3.19
N GLY A 481 -26.58 -14.23 -2.37
CA GLY A 481 -27.11 -15.59 -2.54
C GLY A 481 -26.36 -16.49 -3.54
N THR A 482 -25.28 -16.00 -4.17
CA THR A 482 -24.41 -16.83 -5.05
C THR A 482 -23.84 -18.04 -4.30
N ASP A 483 -23.75 -19.21 -4.96
CA ASP A 483 -23.15 -20.42 -4.37
C ASP A 483 -21.67 -20.17 -4.04
N PRO A 484 -21.21 -20.43 -2.79
CA PRO A 484 -19.81 -20.32 -2.41
C PRO A 484 -18.81 -21.07 -3.29
N LYS A 485 -19.23 -22.10 -4.03
CA LYS A 485 -18.38 -22.80 -5.01
C LYS A 485 -17.86 -21.86 -6.11
N GLU A 486 -18.66 -20.89 -6.54
CA GLU A 486 -18.25 -19.91 -7.54
C GLU A 486 -17.16 -18.98 -6.97
N ILE A 487 -17.29 -18.59 -5.70
CA ILE A 487 -16.28 -17.78 -4.99
C ILE A 487 -14.97 -18.56 -4.89
N VAL A 488 -15.02 -19.83 -4.43
CA VAL A 488 -13.84 -20.69 -4.31
C VAL A 488 -13.14 -20.89 -5.66
N ALA A 489 -13.89 -21.11 -6.74
CA ALA A 489 -13.32 -21.26 -8.08
C ALA A 489 -12.53 -20.02 -8.54
N LEU A 490 -12.96 -18.82 -8.14
CA LEU A 490 -12.27 -17.56 -8.46
C LEU A 490 -11.08 -17.30 -7.52
N LEU A 491 -11.24 -17.50 -6.21
CA LEU A 491 -10.15 -17.34 -5.23
C LEU A 491 -8.98 -18.28 -5.52
N LYS A 492 -9.26 -19.51 -5.98
CA LYS A 492 -8.23 -20.45 -6.44
C LYS A 492 -7.38 -19.91 -7.59
N LYS A 493 -7.89 -19.00 -8.42
CA LYS A 493 -7.16 -18.41 -9.56
C LYS A 493 -6.48 -17.08 -9.20
N GLN A 494 -6.90 -16.43 -8.12
CA GLN A 494 -6.54 -15.06 -7.77
C GLN A 494 -5.02 -14.85 -7.65
N LEU A 495 -4.29 -15.79 -7.05
CA LEU A 495 -2.84 -15.65 -6.84
C LEU A 495 -2.01 -15.68 -8.14
N THR A 496 -2.55 -16.25 -9.21
CA THR A 496 -1.86 -16.45 -10.49
C THR A 496 -2.53 -15.73 -11.66
N SER A 497 -3.51 -14.88 -11.35
CA SER A 497 -4.24 -14.06 -12.32
C SER A 497 -4.08 -12.58 -11.96
N PRO A 498 -4.14 -11.66 -12.94
CA PRO A 498 -4.08 -10.23 -12.66
C PRO A 498 -5.27 -9.77 -11.81
N VAL A 499 -5.03 -8.80 -10.92
CA VAL A 499 -6.10 -8.10 -10.20
C VAL A 499 -6.67 -6.99 -11.08
N LEU A 500 -7.92 -7.15 -11.48
CA LEU A 500 -8.65 -6.21 -12.34
C LEU A 500 -9.34 -5.13 -11.50
N TRP A 501 -8.56 -4.28 -10.83
CA TRP A 501 -9.09 -3.26 -9.92
C TRP A 501 -9.84 -2.14 -10.65
N GLU A 502 -9.22 -1.53 -11.67
CA GLU A 502 -9.86 -0.47 -12.46
C GLU A 502 -11.16 -0.94 -13.12
N PRO A 503 -11.20 -2.10 -13.80
CA PRO A 503 -12.45 -2.62 -14.32
C PRO A 503 -13.51 -2.90 -13.23
N SER A 504 -13.11 -3.38 -12.05
CA SER A 504 -14.04 -3.63 -10.93
C SER A 504 -14.70 -2.33 -10.45
N VAL A 505 -13.90 -1.28 -10.27
CA VAL A 505 -14.40 0.04 -9.87
C VAL A 505 -15.31 0.63 -10.95
N GLN A 506 -14.93 0.55 -12.23
CA GLN A 506 -15.79 1.02 -13.32
C GLN A 506 -17.13 0.28 -13.36
N ALA A 507 -17.12 -1.03 -13.10
CA ALA A 507 -18.35 -1.82 -13.02
C ALA A 507 -19.23 -1.39 -11.83
N MET A 508 -18.65 -1.12 -10.66
CA MET A 508 -19.38 -0.54 -9.51
C MET A 508 -20.00 0.82 -9.84
N ILE A 509 -19.27 1.71 -10.51
CA ILE A 509 -19.77 3.03 -10.92
C ILE A 509 -20.96 2.86 -11.87
N LYS A 510 -20.84 1.97 -12.86
CA LYS A 510 -21.92 1.67 -13.81
C LYS A 510 -23.14 1.05 -13.14
N ALA A 511 -22.95 0.29 -12.05
CA ALA A 511 -24.01 -0.30 -11.24
C ALA A 511 -24.71 0.71 -10.31
N GLY A 512 -24.27 1.97 -10.27
CA GLY A 512 -24.96 3.06 -9.58
C GLY A 512 -24.48 3.32 -8.15
N VAL A 513 -23.28 2.89 -7.78
CA VAL A 513 -22.67 3.27 -6.48
C VAL A 513 -22.37 4.77 -6.47
N THR A 514 -22.81 5.46 -5.41
CA THR A 514 -22.67 6.92 -5.27
C THR A 514 -21.71 7.33 -4.15
N GLU A 515 -21.54 6.48 -3.14
CA GLU A 515 -20.70 6.75 -1.97
C GLU A 515 -19.76 5.57 -1.72
N TYR A 516 -18.50 5.85 -1.39
CA TYR A 516 -17.50 4.81 -1.17
C TYR A 516 -16.78 5.02 0.15
N TYR A 517 -16.48 3.92 0.83
CA TYR A 517 -15.65 3.90 2.03
C TYR A 517 -14.44 3.00 1.80
N GLU A 518 -13.24 3.58 1.76
CA GLU A 518 -12.00 2.81 1.88
C GLU A 518 -11.74 2.56 3.36
N VAL A 519 -11.75 1.30 3.76
CA VAL A 519 -11.69 0.89 5.16
C VAL A 519 -10.39 0.13 5.43
N GLY A 520 -9.46 0.77 6.13
CA GLY A 520 -8.14 0.23 6.41
C GLY A 520 -7.06 1.31 6.48
N PRO A 521 -5.78 0.89 6.60
CA PRO A 521 -4.67 1.82 6.77
C PRO A 521 -4.40 2.60 5.48
N MET A 522 -3.97 3.85 5.64
CA MET A 522 -3.68 4.77 4.54
C MET A 522 -4.89 4.95 3.60
N LYS A 523 -4.66 5.55 2.42
CA LYS A 523 -5.70 5.95 1.46
C LYS A 523 -5.34 5.58 0.02
N GLN A 524 -4.77 4.39 -0.16
CA GLN A 524 -4.24 3.93 -1.45
C GLN A 524 -5.35 3.81 -2.50
N ILE A 525 -6.48 3.20 -2.15
CA ILE A 525 -7.61 3.04 -3.05
C ILE A 525 -8.18 4.41 -3.41
N LYS A 526 -8.39 5.31 -2.44
CA LYS A 526 -8.84 6.67 -2.71
C LYS A 526 -7.86 7.42 -3.62
N ALA A 527 -6.55 7.25 -3.45
CA ALA A 527 -5.58 7.83 -4.38
C ALA A 527 -5.75 7.31 -5.82
N MET A 528 -6.02 6.01 -6.00
CA MET A 528 -6.32 5.42 -7.31
C MET A 528 -7.66 5.89 -7.88
N MET A 529 -8.68 6.06 -7.04
CA MET A 529 -10.00 6.59 -7.45
C MET A 529 -9.89 7.94 -8.15
N LYS A 530 -8.97 8.80 -7.72
CA LYS A 530 -8.71 10.10 -8.37
C LYS A 530 -8.35 9.94 -9.85
N ARG A 531 -7.67 8.84 -10.20
CA ARG A 531 -7.23 8.53 -11.57
C ARG A 531 -8.28 7.75 -12.36
N ILE A 532 -9.16 7.00 -11.70
CA ILE A 532 -10.25 6.24 -12.33
C ILE A 532 -11.42 7.17 -12.65
N ASN A 533 -11.89 7.93 -11.65
CA ASN A 533 -13.03 8.84 -11.78
C ASN A 533 -12.96 9.96 -10.72
N PRO A 534 -12.59 11.20 -11.10
CA PRO A 534 -12.47 12.33 -10.17
C PRO A 534 -13.76 12.68 -9.41
N LYS A 535 -14.94 12.41 -9.98
CA LYS A 535 -16.23 12.66 -9.30
C LYS A 535 -16.43 11.66 -8.16
N VAL A 536 -16.15 10.38 -8.42
CA VAL A 536 -16.23 9.31 -7.42
C VAL A 536 -15.18 9.47 -6.33
N TRP A 537 -13.99 9.94 -6.68
CA TRP A 537 -12.98 10.32 -5.67
C TRP A 537 -13.51 11.35 -4.67
N GLY A 538 -14.30 12.33 -5.12
CA GLY A 538 -14.92 13.34 -4.26
C GLY A 538 -15.96 12.77 -3.28
N THR A 539 -16.53 11.60 -3.58
CA THR A 539 -17.49 10.88 -2.70
C THR A 539 -16.89 9.65 -2.04
N THR A 540 -15.56 9.46 -2.13
CA THR A 540 -14.83 8.40 -1.45
C THR A 540 -14.29 8.91 -0.11
N THR A 541 -14.75 8.33 0.99
CA THR A 541 -14.25 8.58 2.33
C THR A 541 -13.24 7.50 2.72
N ASN A 542 -12.17 7.88 3.41
CA ASN A 542 -11.23 6.92 3.96
C ASN A 542 -11.48 6.82 5.47
N VAL A 543 -11.70 5.60 5.95
CA VAL A 543 -11.85 5.25 7.36
C VAL A 543 -10.50 4.69 7.80
N GLU A 544 -9.60 5.60 8.16
CA GLU A 544 -8.23 5.30 8.58
C GLU A 544 -8.22 4.63 9.96
N VAL A 545 -7.29 3.69 10.17
CA VAL A 545 -7.23 2.81 11.36
C VAL A 545 -5.97 2.95 12.17
#